data_AF-A0A9N9NA89-F1
#
_entry.id   AF-A0A9N9NA89-F1
#
_cell.length_a   1.000
_cell.length_b   1.000
_cell.length_c   1.000
_cell.angle_alpha   90.00
_cell.angle_beta   90.00
_cell.angle_gamma   90.00
#
_symmetry.space_group_name_H-M   'P 1'
#
loop_
_entity.id
_entity.type
_entity.pdbx_description
1 polymer ?
#
loop_
_entity_poly.entity_id
_entity_poly.type
_entity_poly.pdbx_seq_one_letter_code
_entity_poly.pdbx_strand_id
1 'polypeptide(L)' 'MSLDQEILTYGSNFNVFKYKEFYSVTKIDEGEFGTIYKAFWKDCGITVVFKKLKNNKACQITQK' A
#
# COMPACT_ATOMS: atom_id res chain seq x y z
N MET A 1 2.13 35.86 4.08
CA MET A 1 2.82 35.20 2.95
C MET A 1 4.13 34.61 3.47
N SER A 2 4.18 33.29 3.63
CA SER A 2 5.38 32.46 3.44
C SER A 2 4.93 31.01 3.42
N LEU A 3 5.54 30.23 2.54
CA LEU A 3 4.93 29.24 1.66
C LEU A 3 5.16 27.80 2.15
N ASP A 4 4.94 27.52 3.44
CA ASP A 4 5.43 26.27 4.04
C ASP A 4 4.33 25.24 4.37
N GLN A 5 3.08 25.50 3.96
CA GLN A 5 1.97 24.53 4.07
C GLN A 5 1.39 24.09 2.72
N GLU A 6 2.02 24.45 1.60
CA GLU A 6 1.48 24.25 0.26
C GLU A 6 2.17 23.12 -0.53
N ILE A 7 2.48 22.00 0.14
CA ILE A 7 2.83 20.73 -0.54
C ILE A 7 2.20 19.54 0.20
N LEU A 8 0.87 19.43 0.26
CA LEU A 8 0.21 18.15 0.61
C LEU A 8 -1.04 17.84 -0.25
N THR A 9 -1.29 18.61 -1.31
CA THR A 9 -2.51 18.50 -2.12
C THR A 9 -2.25 18.91 -3.56
N TYR A 10 -1.27 18.28 -4.23
CA TYR A 10 -1.18 18.34 -5.69
C TYR A 10 -0.92 16.94 -6.26
N GLY A 11 -2.00 16.24 -6.63
CA GLY A 11 -1.94 15.20 -7.67
C GLY A 11 -2.09 13.73 -7.27
N SER A 12 -2.32 13.40 -6.00
CA SER A 12 -2.33 12.00 -5.55
C SER A 12 -3.74 11.42 -5.43
N ASN A 13 -4.38 11.11 -6.55
CA ASN A 13 -5.64 10.36 -6.59
C ASN A 13 -5.39 8.87 -6.30
N PHE A 14 -4.93 8.54 -5.10
CA PHE A 14 -4.78 7.15 -4.68
C PHE A 14 -6.13 6.61 -4.21
N ASN A 15 -6.62 5.58 -4.90
CA ASN A 15 -7.73 4.79 -4.40
C ASN A 15 -7.20 3.88 -3.28
N VAL A 16 -7.72 4.08 -2.07
CA VAL A 16 -7.40 3.25 -0.91
C VAL A 16 -8.42 2.14 -0.79
N PHE A 17 -7.97 0.90 -0.84
CA PHE A 17 -8.80 -0.30 -0.72
C PHE A 17 -8.59 -0.98 0.62
N LYS A 18 -9.63 -1.65 1.15
CA LYS A 18 -9.51 -2.35 2.43
C LYS A 18 -8.86 -3.71 2.20
N TYR A 19 -7.83 -4.04 2.98
CA TYR A 19 -7.10 -5.31 2.86
C TYR A 19 -8.02 -6.56 2.93
N LYS A 20 -9.15 -6.46 3.63
CA LYS A 20 -10.18 -7.51 3.74
C LYS A 20 -10.85 -7.92 2.42
N GLU A 21 -10.76 -7.08 1.38
CA GLU A 21 -11.30 -7.34 0.04
C GLU A 21 -10.44 -8.35 -0.73
N PHE A 22 -9.22 -8.62 -0.24
CA PHE A 22 -8.29 -9.58 -0.81
C PHE A 22 -8.29 -10.88 -0.01
N TYR A 23 -8.31 -12.02 -0.69
CA TYR A 23 -8.23 -13.35 -0.07
C TYR A 23 -7.12 -14.21 -0.68
N SER A 24 -6.85 -15.33 -0.02
CA SER A 24 -5.76 -16.26 -0.38
C SER A 24 -4.41 -15.56 -0.51
N VAL A 25 -4.13 -14.60 0.40
CA VAL A 25 -2.88 -13.84 0.36
C VAL A 25 -1.71 -14.78 0.65
N THR A 26 -0.86 -14.97 -0.34
CA THR A 26 0.29 -15.88 -0.29
C THR A 26 1.56 -15.12 -0.61
N LYS A 27 2.59 -15.25 0.23
CA LYS A 27 3.91 -14.69 -0.03
C LYS A 27 4.54 -15.44 -1.21
N ILE A 28 5.00 -14.68 -2.21
CA ILE A 28 5.73 -15.23 -3.36
C ILE A 28 7.23 -15.18 -3.10
N ASP A 29 7.71 -14.00 -2.70
CA ASP A 29 9.15 -13.74 -2.60
C ASP A 29 9.44 -12.59 -1.64
N GLU A 30 10.67 -12.52 -1.15
CA GLU A 30 11.17 -11.46 -0.29
C GLU A 30 12.59 -11.07 -0.68
N GLY A 31 12.73 -9.83 -1.14
CA GLY A 31 14.03 -9.22 -1.42
C GLY A 31 14.41 -8.18 -0.37
N GLU A 32 15.49 -7.47 -0.66
CA GLU A 32 16.01 -6.37 0.18
C GLU A 32 15.02 -5.20 0.27
N PHE A 33 14.37 -4.86 -0.85
CA PHE A 33 13.49 -3.70 -0.96
C PHE A 33 12.02 -3.98 -0.58
N GLY A 34 11.64 -5.24 -0.37
CA GLY A 34 10.23 -5.57 -0.13
C GLY A 34 9.89 -7.05 -0.24
N THR A 35 8.62 -7.34 0.05
CA THR A 35 8.00 -8.65 -0.03
C THR A 35 6.88 -8.63 -1.05
N ILE A 36 6.85 -9.60 -1.94
CA ILE A 36 5.81 -9.76 -2.96
C ILE A 36 4.78 -10.76 -2.47
N TYR A 37 3.50 -10.40 -2.59
CA TYR A 37 2.36 -11.24 -2.23
C TYR A 37 1.42 -11.39 -3.43
N LYS A 38 0.88 -12.59 -3.61
CA LYS A 38 -0.25 -12.88 -4.50
C LYS A 38 -1.54 -12.84 -3.69
N ALA A 39 -2.60 -12.28 -4.23
CA ALA A 39 -3.93 -12.39 -3.64
C ALA A 39 -5.00 -12.41 -4.73
N PHE A 40 -6.22 -12.79 -4.37
CA PHE A 40 -7.38 -12.62 -5.22
C PHE A 40 -8.25 -11.49 -4.68
N TRP A 41 -8.66 -10.56 -5.56
CA TRP A 41 -9.57 -9.47 -5.23
C TRP A 41 -11.02 -9.91 -5.47
N LYS A 42 -11.82 -10.01 -4.39
CA LYS A 42 -13.21 -10.51 -4.45
C LYS A 42 -14.08 -9.70 -5.40
N ASP A 43 -14.05 -8.39 -5.24
CA ASP A 43 -14.99 -7.49 -5.90
C ASP A 43 -14.75 -7.40 -7.41
N CYS A 44 -13.50 -7.56 -7.83
CA CYS A 44 -13.12 -7.54 -9.25
C CYS A 44 -12.97 -8.93 -9.89
N GLY A 45 -12.92 -10.00 -9.09
CA GLY A 45 -12.77 -11.36 -9.62
C GLY A 45 -11.40 -11.66 -10.22
N ILE A 46 -10.37 -10.88 -9.86
CA ILE A 46 -9.03 -10.97 -10.47
C ILE A 46 -7.95 -11.37 -9.46
N THR A 47 -6.91 -12.02 -9.96
CA THR A 47 -5.68 -12.25 -9.20
C THR A 47 -4.77 -11.03 -9.32
N VAL A 48 -4.32 -10.51 -8.19
CA VAL A 48 -3.46 -9.33 -8.07
C VAL A 48 -2.16 -9.67 -7.33
N VAL A 49 -1.14 -8.86 -7.56
CA VAL A 49 0.15 -8.97 -6.87
C VAL A 49 0.42 -7.66 -6.13
N PHE A 50 0.72 -7.75 -4.83
CA PHE A 50 1.14 -6.63 -4.01
C PHE A 50 2.62 -6.68 -3.75
N LYS A 51 3.29 -5.53 -3.83
CA LYS A 51 4.67 -5.36 -3.34
C LYS A 51 4.65 -4.55 -2.05
N LYS A 52 4.86 -5.22 -0.92
CA LYS A 52 5.06 -4.59 0.37
C LYS A 52 6.51 -4.10 0.44
N LEU A 53 6.73 -2.81 0.60
CA LEU A 53 8.08 -2.26 0.67
C LEU A 53 8.66 -2.42 2.09
N LYS A 54 9.92 -2.85 2.19
CA LYS A 54 10.69 -2.91 3.44
C LYS A 54 11.25 -1.52 3.71
N ASN A 55 10.45 -0.68 4.36
CA ASN A 55 10.84 0.62 4.93
C ASN A 55 10.96 1.84 3.98
N ASN A 56 10.30 2.92 4.38
CA ASN A 56 10.95 4.17 4.81
C ASN A 56 10.01 4.76 5.91
N LYS A 57 10.51 5.61 6.82
CA LYS A 57 9.78 6.28 7.91
C LYS A 57 8.62 7.19 7.42
N ALA A 58 7.61 6.64 6.76
CA ALA A 58 6.36 7.31 6.46
C ALA A 58 5.23 6.50 7.11
N CYS A 59 4.61 7.09 8.12
CA CYS A 59 3.57 6.52 8.99
C CYS A 59 4.04 5.44 9.98
N GLN A 60 4.82 5.85 10.98
CA GLN A 60 4.51 5.43 12.35
C GLN A 60 3.25 6.21 12.78
N ILE A 61 2.07 5.87 12.25
CA ILE A 61 0.83 6.26 12.94
C ILE A 61 0.73 5.28 14.09
N THR A 62 1.28 5.71 15.23
CA THR A 62 1.14 5.10 16.54
C THR A 62 -0.27 4.55 16.72
N GLN A 63 -0.40 3.23 16.78
CA GLN A 63 -1.58 2.62 17.39
C GLN A 63 -1.45 2.91 18.88
N LYS A 64 -2.26 3.84 19.38
CA LYS A 64 -2.44 4.15 20.79
C LYS A 64 -3.80 3.63 21.22
#